data_AF-A0A5N6TZU1-F1
#
_entry.id   AF-A0A5N6TZU1-F1
#
_cell.length_a   1.000
_cell.length_b   1.000
_cell.length_c   1.000
_cell.angle_alpha   90.00
_cell.angle_beta   90.00
_cell.angle_gamma   90.00
#
_symmetry.space_group_name_H-M   'P 1'
#
loop_
_entity.id
_entity.type
_entity.pdbx_description
1 polymer ?
#
loop_
_entity_poly.entity_id
_entity_poly.type
_entity_poly.pdbx_seq_one_letter_code
_entity_poly.pdbx_strand_id
1 'polypeptide(L)'
;MPETMEALLDPGRPIKHVDRKSLYTRLEARINYLQDFLDFNSADVEALQTGSKYIKALIPAVVNIVYKKLLEVDITARAFHTRNTADETPIEDFYNEESPQILRRKMFLRWYLTKLCSDPTQTEFWRYLNKVGMMHTAQERMHPLNIEYIHMGACLGFIQDIFTEALMSHPRLPLPRKVALVRAIGKIIWIQNDLIAKWRIRDGEEFADEMSQMTLDEREGFLNDKKILGDSSTSASSSDDDRSSVASGPSIAPSVAPSNVSACPFADLVVHPKDKNSGSSSETKIWAGK
;
A
#
# COMPACT_ATOMS: atom_id res chain seq x y z
N MET A 1 -8.09 -22.39 24.79
CA MET A 1 -8.22 -21.10 24.09
C MET A 1 -7.16 -20.19 24.67
N PRO A 2 -6.26 -19.58 23.89
CA PRO A 2 -5.02 -19.05 24.44
C PRO A 2 -5.29 -17.73 25.20
N GLU A 3 -4.56 -17.53 26.30
CA GLU A 3 -4.65 -16.45 27.30
C GLU A 3 -4.88 -15.02 26.74
N THR A 4 -4.51 -14.77 25.49
CA THR A 4 -4.72 -13.49 24.79
C THR A 4 -6.18 -13.14 24.57
N MET A 5 -7.06 -14.13 24.36
CA MET A 5 -8.50 -13.87 24.27
C MET A 5 -9.11 -13.59 25.65
N GLU A 6 -8.55 -14.15 26.71
CA GLU A 6 -9.02 -13.97 28.08
C GLU A 6 -8.66 -12.57 28.60
N ALA A 7 -7.47 -12.06 28.25
CA ALA A 7 -7.06 -10.68 28.54
C ALA A 7 -7.93 -9.61 27.84
N LEU A 8 -8.51 -9.92 26.68
CA LEU A 8 -9.47 -9.04 26.00
C LEU A 8 -10.84 -9.01 26.68
N LEU A 9 -11.12 -9.98 27.55
CA LEU A 9 -12.40 -10.17 28.23
C LEU A 9 -12.34 -9.81 29.73
N ASP A 10 -11.22 -9.26 30.23
CA ASP A 10 -11.08 -8.86 31.63
C ASP A 10 -12.08 -7.74 32.00
N PRO A 11 -13.10 -8.03 32.82
CA PRO A 11 -14.12 -7.05 33.20
C PRO A 11 -13.58 -5.94 34.12
N GLY A 12 -12.34 -6.06 34.62
CA GLY A 12 -11.67 -5.08 35.48
C GLY A 12 -10.82 -4.04 34.75
N ARG A 13 -10.73 -4.08 33.41
CA ARG A 13 -9.85 -3.17 32.67
C ARG A 13 -10.35 -1.71 32.81
N PRO A 14 -9.52 -0.77 33.31
CA PRO A 14 -9.94 0.61 33.46
C PRO A 14 -10.20 1.25 32.10
N ILE A 15 -11.28 2.01 31.99
CA ILE A 15 -11.60 2.78 30.79
C ILE A 15 -10.51 3.85 30.59
N LYS A 16 -9.78 3.75 29.48
CA LYS A 16 -8.79 4.76 29.09
C LYS A 16 -9.51 5.93 28.44
N HIS A 17 -9.31 7.14 28.98
CA HIS A 17 -9.80 8.35 28.34
C HIS A 17 -8.98 8.67 27.08
N VAL A 18 -9.69 9.05 26.01
CA VAL A 18 -9.11 9.52 24.74
C VAL A 18 -9.81 10.83 24.40
N ASP A 19 -9.04 11.92 24.33
CA ASP A 19 -9.58 13.21 23.94
C ASP A 19 -9.90 13.22 22.44
N ARG A 20 -11.18 13.37 22.10
CA ARG A 20 -11.65 13.34 20.72
C ARG A 20 -10.97 14.39 19.86
N LYS A 21 -10.81 15.62 20.35
CA LYS A 21 -10.21 16.72 19.58
C LYS A 21 -8.78 16.38 19.15
N SER A 22 -8.00 15.80 20.06
CA SER A 22 -6.62 15.40 19.77
C SER A 22 -6.48 14.36 18.66
N LEU A 23 -7.49 13.50 18.42
CA LEU A 23 -7.46 12.52 17.32
C LEU A 23 -7.51 13.17 15.93
N TYR A 24 -7.97 14.42 15.85
CA TYR A 24 -8.05 15.18 14.60
C TYR A 24 -6.91 16.18 14.49
N THR A 25 -6.53 16.84 15.59
CA THR A 25 -5.53 17.92 15.59
C THR A 25 -4.10 17.48 15.87
N ARG A 26 -3.86 16.28 16.43
CA ARG A 26 -2.49 15.80 16.75
C ARG A 26 -2.24 14.41 16.18
N LEU A 27 -1.36 14.32 15.19
CA LEU A 27 -0.99 13.04 14.55
C LEU A 27 -0.54 11.99 15.58
N GLU A 28 0.33 12.37 16.50
CA GLU A 28 0.85 11.46 17.54
C GLU A 28 -0.26 10.90 18.43
N ALA A 29 -1.27 11.70 18.80
CA ALA A 29 -2.39 11.23 19.60
C ALA A 29 -3.24 10.19 18.83
N ARG A 30 -3.47 10.44 17.53
CA ARG A 30 -4.16 9.49 16.66
C ARG A 30 -3.38 8.19 16.51
N ILE A 31 -2.08 8.26 16.21
CA ILE A 31 -1.23 7.07 16.07
C ILE A 31 -1.19 6.26 17.37
N ASN A 32 -1.01 6.91 18.52
CA ASN A 32 -1.01 6.22 19.80
C ASN A 32 -2.35 5.52 20.07
N TYR A 33 -3.47 6.19 19.79
CA TYR A 33 -4.80 5.59 19.91
C TYR A 33 -4.95 4.35 19.00
N LEU A 34 -4.54 4.44 17.74
CA LEU A 34 -4.65 3.33 16.80
C LEU A 34 -3.74 2.16 17.18
N GLN A 35 -2.50 2.43 17.60
CA GLN A 35 -1.56 1.40 18.04
C GLN A 35 -2.09 0.68 19.29
N ASP A 36 -2.58 1.43 20.28
CA ASP A 36 -3.17 0.85 21.49
C ASP A 36 -4.41 0.01 21.15
N PHE A 37 -5.29 0.50 20.27
CA PHE A 37 -6.54 -0.17 19.93
C PHE A 37 -6.32 -1.44 19.11
N LEU A 38 -5.36 -1.42 18.17
CA LEU A 38 -5.00 -2.55 17.33
C LEU A 38 -4.03 -3.52 18.02
N ASP A 39 -3.62 -3.22 19.25
CA ASP A 39 -2.54 -3.92 19.96
C ASP A 39 -1.27 -4.02 19.09
N PHE A 40 -0.92 -2.93 18.39
CA PHE A 40 0.33 -2.83 17.65
C PHE A 40 1.48 -2.58 18.63
N ASN A 41 2.25 -3.63 18.94
CA ASN A 41 3.19 -3.63 20.04
C ASN A 41 4.60 -4.08 19.60
N SER A 42 5.51 -4.25 20.56
CA SER A 42 6.90 -4.61 20.30
C SER A 42 7.06 -5.93 19.54
N ALA A 43 6.15 -6.88 19.70
CA ALA A 43 6.20 -8.15 18.94
C ALA A 43 5.89 -7.93 17.45
N ASP A 44 4.97 -7.00 17.12
CA ASP A 44 4.72 -6.63 15.72
C ASP A 44 5.94 -5.90 15.13
N VAL A 45 6.56 -5.00 15.89
CA VAL A 45 7.79 -4.29 15.49
C VAL A 45 8.92 -5.29 15.21
N GLU A 46 9.15 -6.24 16.12
CA GLU A 46 10.18 -7.28 15.95
C GLU A 46 9.88 -8.17 14.73
N ALA A 47 8.62 -8.57 14.55
CA ALA A 47 8.21 -9.34 13.37
C ALA A 47 8.57 -8.57 12.09
N LEU A 48 8.18 -7.30 11.98
CA LEU A 48 8.47 -6.46 10.81
C LEU A 48 9.98 -6.27 10.58
N GLN A 49 10.75 -5.97 11.63
CA GLN A 49 12.20 -5.79 11.53
C GLN A 49 12.87 -7.06 11.01
N THR A 50 12.57 -8.20 11.62
CA THR A 50 13.19 -9.49 11.27
C THR A 50 12.65 -10.07 9.96
N GLY A 51 11.45 -9.67 9.53
CA GLY A 51 10.84 -10.11 8.28
C GLY A 51 11.02 -9.16 7.09
N SER A 52 11.54 -7.95 7.33
CA SER A 52 11.68 -6.88 6.32
C SER A 52 12.35 -7.35 5.03
N LYS A 53 13.35 -8.23 5.10
CA LYS A 53 14.04 -8.79 3.93
C LYS A 53 13.12 -9.60 3.00
N TYR A 54 12.15 -10.33 3.57
CA TYR A 54 11.19 -11.13 2.78
C TYR A 54 10.18 -10.23 2.09
N ILE A 55 9.69 -9.20 2.80
CA ILE A 55 8.76 -8.22 2.26
C ILE A 55 9.43 -7.43 1.13
N LYS A 56 10.67 -6.94 1.36
CA LYS A 56 11.45 -6.19 0.36
C LYS A 56 11.70 -6.98 -0.92
N ALA A 57 11.94 -8.29 -0.82
CA ALA A 57 12.13 -9.15 -1.98
C ALA A 57 10.87 -9.25 -2.87
N LEU A 58 9.67 -9.07 -2.29
CA LEU A 58 8.40 -9.12 -3.00
C LEU A 58 8.03 -7.80 -3.71
N ILE A 59 8.55 -6.67 -3.23
CA ILE A 59 8.17 -5.32 -3.70
C ILE A 59 8.16 -5.19 -5.23
N PRO A 60 9.18 -5.63 -5.99
CA PRO A 60 9.19 -5.48 -7.45
C PRO A 60 7.99 -6.15 -8.13
N ALA A 61 7.64 -7.37 -7.71
CA ALA A 61 6.52 -8.12 -8.26
C ALA A 61 5.18 -7.48 -7.84
N VAL A 62 5.04 -7.13 -6.56
CA VAL A 62 3.83 -6.48 -6.02
C VAL A 62 3.52 -5.20 -6.79
N VAL A 63 4.52 -4.35 -7.03
CA VAL A 63 4.32 -3.10 -7.79
C VAL A 63 3.80 -3.36 -9.20
N ASN A 64 4.36 -4.34 -9.91
CA ASN A 64 3.86 -4.66 -11.25
C ASN A 64 2.41 -5.16 -11.22
N ILE A 65 2.07 -6.05 -10.27
CA ILE A 65 0.71 -6.58 -10.12
C ILE A 65 -0.28 -5.46 -9.78
N VAL A 66 0.08 -4.53 -8.90
CA VAL A 66 -0.76 -3.37 -8.55
C VAL A 66 -1.05 -2.50 -9.75
N TYR A 67 -0.04 -2.16 -10.57
CA TYR A 67 -0.28 -1.31 -11.74
C TYR A 67 -1.06 -2.01 -12.85
N LYS A 68 -0.87 -3.32 -13.04
CA LYS A 68 -1.78 -4.12 -13.88
C LYS A 68 -3.22 -3.97 -13.42
N LYS A 69 -3.45 -4.09 -12.11
CA LYS A 69 -4.80 -3.98 -11.52
C LYS A 69 -5.41 -2.59 -11.68
N LEU A 70 -4.62 -1.54 -11.47
CA LEU A 70 -5.06 -0.14 -11.61
C LEU A 70 -5.34 0.25 -13.07
N LEU A 71 -4.70 -0.41 -14.05
CA LEU A 71 -4.92 -0.18 -15.47
C LEU A 71 -6.02 -1.09 -16.06
N GLU A 72 -6.55 -2.04 -15.28
CA GLU A 72 -7.60 -2.97 -15.71
C GLU A 72 -8.99 -2.31 -15.76
N VAL A 73 -9.22 -1.29 -14.92
CA VAL A 73 -10.52 -0.59 -14.85
C VAL A 73 -10.37 0.89 -15.16
N ASP A 74 -11.30 1.40 -15.97
CA ASP A 74 -11.28 2.75 -16.52
C ASP A 74 -11.19 3.85 -15.46
N ILE A 75 -11.97 3.76 -14.38
CA ILE A 75 -12.02 4.78 -13.33
C ILE A 75 -10.67 4.99 -12.62
N THR A 76 -9.86 3.93 -12.45
CA THR A 76 -8.52 4.03 -11.87
C THR A 76 -7.46 4.39 -12.93
N ALA A 77 -7.60 3.86 -14.15
CA ALA A 77 -6.67 4.17 -15.25
C ALA A 77 -6.76 5.65 -15.66
N ARG A 78 -7.98 6.20 -15.67
CA ARG A 78 -8.30 7.61 -15.94
C ARG A 78 -7.52 8.58 -15.07
N ALA A 79 -7.37 8.24 -13.79
CA ALA A 79 -6.74 9.14 -12.82
C ALA A 79 -5.27 9.42 -13.15
N PHE A 80 -4.61 8.61 -13.98
CA PHE A 80 -3.26 8.90 -14.47
C PHE A 80 -3.21 10.01 -15.53
N HIS A 81 -4.34 10.32 -16.16
CA HIS A 81 -4.50 11.43 -17.11
C HIS A 81 -5.07 12.67 -16.43
N THR A 82 -6.25 12.53 -15.83
CA THR A 82 -7.01 13.66 -15.26
C THR A 82 -6.50 14.10 -13.90
N ARG A 83 -5.73 13.23 -13.21
CA ARG A 83 -5.35 13.38 -11.80
C ARG A 83 -6.57 13.49 -10.87
N ASN A 84 -7.75 13.09 -11.33
CA ASN A 84 -9.00 13.20 -10.60
C ASN A 84 -9.94 12.05 -10.98
N THR A 85 -10.31 11.20 -10.02
CA THR A 85 -11.25 10.08 -10.28
C THR A 85 -12.67 10.54 -10.56
N ALA A 86 -13.05 11.75 -10.12
CA ALA A 86 -14.37 12.33 -10.37
C ALA A 86 -14.46 13.13 -11.68
N ASP A 87 -13.34 13.30 -12.39
CA ASP A 87 -13.32 13.98 -13.69
C ASP A 87 -13.66 12.97 -14.78
N GLU A 88 -14.82 13.13 -15.43
CA GLU A 88 -15.34 12.26 -16.48
C GLU A 88 -14.89 12.63 -17.91
N THR A 89 -13.92 13.55 -18.07
CA THR A 89 -13.41 13.97 -19.40
C THR A 89 -13.03 12.76 -20.26
N PRO A 90 -13.54 12.59 -21.49
CA PRO A 90 -13.24 11.42 -22.30
C PRO A 90 -11.73 11.23 -22.54
N ILE A 91 -11.26 9.98 -22.46
CA ILE A 91 -9.87 9.60 -22.72
C ILE A 91 -9.86 8.69 -23.96
N GLU A 92 -9.13 9.11 -24.99
CA GLU A 92 -8.99 8.33 -26.23
C GLU A 92 -8.05 7.13 -26.03
N ASP A 93 -6.85 7.40 -25.49
CA ASP A 93 -5.80 6.40 -25.31
C ASP A 93 -5.35 6.30 -23.84
N PHE A 94 -5.66 5.17 -23.20
CA PHE A 94 -5.19 4.88 -21.86
C PHE A 94 -3.70 4.51 -21.83
N TYR A 95 -3.02 4.86 -20.74
CA TYR A 95 -1.64 4.42 -20.53
C TYR A 95 -1.56 2.91 -20.29
N ASN A 96 -0.45 2.32 -20.70
CA ASN A 96 -0.07 0.93 -20.42
C ASN A 96 1.10 0.87 -19.43
N GLU A 97 1.54 -0.34 -19.08
CA GLU A 97 2.59 -0.56 -18.10
C GLU A 97 3.96 0.01 -18.49
N GLU A 98 4.19 0.18 -19.79
CA GLU A 98 5.42 0.70 -20.40
C GLU A 98 5.40 2.22 -20.55
N SER A 99 4.25 2.86 -20.35
CA SER A 99 4.10 4.31 -20.47
C SER A 99 5.01 5.02 -19.45
N PRO A 100 5.79 6.05 -19.84
CA PRO A 100 6.72 6.74 -18.94
C PRO A 100 6.08 7.24 -17.64
N GLN A 101 4.84 7.70 -17.71
CA GLN A 101 4.01 8.14 -16.60
C GLN A 101 3.80 7.00 -15.59
N ILE A 102 3.47 5.81 -16.08
CA ILE A 102 3.25 4.61 -15.26
C ILE A 102 4.55 4.10 -14.67
N LEU A 103 5.64 4.08 -15.43
CA LEU A 103 6.97 3.69 -14.93
C LEU A 103 7.43 4.62 -13.78
N ARG A 104 7.22 5.93 -13.92
CA ARG A 104 7.51 6.90 -12.84
C ARG A 104 6.66 6.62 -11.61
N ARG A 105 5.37 6.34 -11.77
CA ARG A 105 4.45 6.04 -10.67
C ARG A 105 4.77 4.68 -10.00
N LYS A 106 5.20 3.67 -10.75
CA LYS A 106 5.75 2.40 -10.22
C LYS A 106 6.93 2.67 -9.27
N MET A 107 7.83 3.60 -9.59
CA MET A 107 8.94 3.97 -8.70
C MET A 107 8.46 4.55 -7.36
N PHE A 108 7.45 5.43 -7.36
CA PHE A 108 6.88 5.96 -6.13
C PHE A 108 6.24 4.88 -5.25
N LEU A 109 5.49 3.94 -5.86
CA LEU A 109 4.92 2.83 -5.11
C LEU A 109 6.01 1.92 -4.51
N ARG A 110 7.10 1.66 -5.25
CA ARG A 110 8.25 0.90 -4.72
C ARG A 110 8.85 1.58 -3.49
N TRP A 111 9.00 2.89 -3.55
CA TRP A 111 9.52 3.67 -2.43
C TRP A 111 8.59 3.63 -1.22
N TYR A 112 7.29 3.79 -1.43
CA TYR A 112 6.29 3.67 -0.39
C TYR A 112 6.32 2.28 0.28
N LEU A 113 6.28 1.20 -0.49
CA LEU A 113 6.34 -0.17 0.05
C LEU A 113 7.67 -0.46 0.76
N THR A 114 8.78 0.14 0.29
CA THR A 114 10.07 0.06 0.97
C THR A 114 10.03 0.79 2.31
N LYS A 115 9.36 1.95 2.36
CA LYS A 115 9.18 2.75 3.57
C LYS A 115 8.30 2.03 4.59
N LEU A 116 7.28 1.28 4.17
CA LEU A 116 6.50 0.40 5.07
C LEU A 116 7.36 -0.65 5.77
N CYS A 117 8.52 -1.02 5.20
CA CYS A 117 9.48 -1.95 5.80
C CYS A 117 10.53 -1.25 6.68
N SER A 118 10.39 0.06 6.94
CA SER A 118 11.29 0.80 7.84
C SER A 118 10.76 0.82 9.27
N ASP A 119 11.56 1.33 10.21
CA ASP A 119 11.28 1.28 11.64
C ASP A 119 10.01 2.08 12.02
N PRO A 120 8.92 1.39 12.44
CA PRO A 120 7.66 2.04 12.79
C PRO A 120 7.68 2.69 14.19
N THR A 121 8.79 2.58 14.94
CA THR A 121 8.95 3.30 16.22
C THR A 121 9.32 4.77 16.02
N GLN A 122 9.74 5.16 14.82
CA GLN A 122 10.15 6.52 14.50
C GLN A 122 8.93 7.39 14.12
N THR A 123 8.83 8.60 14.66
CA THR A 123 7.74 9.54 14.32
C THR A 123 7.70 9.87 12.82
N GLU A 124 8.87 9.96 12.19
CA GLU A 124 9.05 10.20 10.76
C GLU A 124 8.40 9.13 9.87
N PHE A 125 8.30 7.89 10.37
CA PHE A 125 7.57 6.83 9.67
C PHE A 125 6.10 7.22 9.52
N TRP A 126 5.44 7.56 10.61
CA TRP A 126 4.01 7.91 10.62
C TRP A 126 3.72 9.25 9.95
N ARG A 127 4.63 10.23 10.06
CA ARG A 127 4.53 11.49 9.32
C ARG A 127 4.55 11.26 7.81
N TYR A 128 5.42 10.37 7.33
CA TYR A 128 5.45 10.01 5.92
C TYR A 128 4.15 9.33 5.47
N LEU A 129 3.61 8.38 6.25
CA LEU A 129 2.34 7.71 5.92
C LEU A 129 1.14 8.68 5.91
N ASN A 130 1.09 9.60 6.87
CA ASN A 130 0.09 10.66 6.91
C ASN A 130 0.21 11.58 5.69
N LYS A 131 1.43 11.92 5.28
CA LYS A 131 1.68 12.69 4.05
C LYS A 131 1.20 11.96 2.81
N VAL A 132 1.40 10.65 2.69
CA VAL A 132 0.87 9.86 1.56
C VAL A 132 -0.65 10.00 1.47
N GLY A 133 -1.37 9.98 2.59
CA GLY A 133 -2.81 10.27 2.62
C GLY A 133 -3.15 11.64 2.04
N MET A 134 -2.54 12.69 2.60
CA MET A 134 -2.70 14.08 2.15
C MET A 134 -2.42 14.26 0.66
N MET A 135 -1.35 13.64 0.13
CA MET A 135 -0.93 13.74 -1.27
C MET A 135 -2.02 13.35 -2.27
N HIS A 136 -2.97 12.50 -1.88
CA HIS A 136 -4.01 12.00 -2.76
C HIS A 136 -5.32 12.81 -2.67
N THR A 137 -5.41 13.87 -1.88
CA THR A 137 -6.69 14.51 -1.47
C THR A 137 -7.03 15.86 -2.10
N ALA A 138 -6.35 16.26 -3.18
CA ALA A 138 -6.57 17.52 -3.92
C ALA A 138 -6.52 18.82 -3.12
N GLN A 139 -6.17 18.79 -1.84
CA GLN A 139 -6.02 19.99 -1.02
C GLN A 139 -4.73 20.76 -1.36
N GLU A 140 -4.89 22.08 -1.56
CA GLU A 140 -3.88 23.15 -1.50
C GLU A 140 -2.51 22.82 -2.10
N ARG A 141 -2.50 22.41 -3.37
CA ARG A 141 -1.27 22.19 -4.12
C ARG A 141 -1.33 22.81 -5.49
N MET A 142 -0.17 23.21 -5.98
CA MET A 142 0.03 23.66 -7.36
C MET A 142 -0.48 22.65 -8.40
N HIS A 143 -0.35 21.35 -8.10
CA HIS A 143 -0.82 20.26 -8.97
C HIS A 143 -1.68 19.25 -8.18
N PRO A 144 -2.99 19.51 -8.02
CA PRO A 144 -3.85 18.65 -7.21
C PRO A 144 -3.93 17.23 -7.78
N LEU A 145 -4.12 16.27 -6.89
CA LEU A 145 -4.39 14.87 -7.18
C LEU A 145 -5.59 14.46 -6.33
N ASN A 146 -6.72 14.14 -6.94
CA ASN A 146 -7.95 13.74 -6.24
C ASN A 146 -8.29 12.28 -6.53
N ILE A 147 -8.11 11.38 -5.56
CA ILE A 147 -8.37 9.94 -5.77
C ILE A 147 -9.40 9.42 -4.77
N GLU A 148 -10.69 9.38 -5.08
CA GLU A 148 -11.77 9.02 -4.13
C GLU A 148 -11.44 7.84 -3.20
N TYR A 149 -11.85 7.96 -1.92
CA TYR A 149 -11.37 7.08 -0.85
C TYR A 149 -11.64 5.61 -1.15
N ILE A 150 -12.75 5.30 -1.82
CA ILE A 150 -13.10 3.94 -2.25
C ILE A 150 -11.97 3.27 -3.05
N HIS A 151 -11.31 4.01 -3.95
CA HIS A 151 -10.22 3.48 -4.78
C HIS A 151 -8.94 3.29 -3.96
N MET A 152 -8.65 4.21 -3.03
CA MET A 152 -7.49 4.08 -2.13
C MET A 152 -7.65 2.88 -1.19
N GLY A 153 -8.82 2.72 -0.57
CA GLY A 153 -9.12 1.61 0.31
C GLY A 153 -9.08 0.26 -0.42
N ALA A 154 -9.66 0.18 -1.63
CA ALA A 154 -9.60 -1.01 -2.47
C ALA A 154 -8.16 -1.38 -2.86
N CYS A 155 -7.34 -0.40 -3.27
CA CYS A 155 -5.94 -0.61 -3.62
C CYS A 155 -5.11 -1.12 -2.43
N LEU A 156 -5.30 -0.56 -1.23
CA LEU A 156 -4.63 -1.05 -0.03
C LEU A 156 -5.07 -2.46 0.35
N GLY A 157 -6.37 -2.77 0.24
CA GLY A 157 -6.89 -4.12 0.44
C GLY A 157 -6.26 -5.13 -0.52
N PHE A 158 -6.12 -4.77 -1.80
CA PHE A 158 -5.45 -5.60 -2.80
C PHE A 158 -3.95 -5.80 -2.49
N ILE A 159 -3.24 -4.76 -2.07
CA ILE A 159 -1.84 -4.86 -1.65
C ILE A 159 -1.70 -5.80 -0.44
N GLN A 160 -2.59 -5.68 0.55
CA GLN A 160 -2.61 -6.55 1.72
C GLN A 160 -2.81 -8.02 1.36
N ASP A 161 -3.73 -8.30 0.44
CA ASP A 161 -4.04 -9.65 -0.02
C ASP A 161 -2.82 -10.30 -0.69
N ILE A 162 -2.16 -9.60 -1.62
CA ILE A 162 -0.94 -10.09 -2.29
C ILE A 162 0.17 -10.39 -1.28
N PHE A 163 0.40 -9.48 -0.31
CA PHE A 163 1.42 -9.73 0.72
C PHE A 163 1.06 -10.94 1.59
N THR A 164 -0.22 -11.11 1.92
CA THR A 164 -0.71 -12.24 2.71
C THR A 164 -0.47 -13.55 1.96
N GLU A 165 -0.91 -13.65 0.71
CA GLU A 165 -0.71 -14.82 -0.14
C GLU A 165 0.77 -15.17 -0.27
N ALA A 166 1.60 -14.18 -0.62
CA ALA A 166 3.03 -14.37 -0.80
C ALA A 166 3.70 -14.86 0.49
N LEU A 167 3.48 -14.18 1.63
CA LEU A 167 4.10 -14.58 2.90
C LEU A 167 3.65 -15.95 3.37
N MET A 168 2.37 -16.28 3.19
CA MET A 168 1.83 -17.60 3.52
C MET A 168 2.40 -18.70 2.63
N SER A 169 2.71 -18.38 1.37
CA SER A 169 3.32 -19.29 0.40
C SER A 169 4.85 -19.43 0.55
N HIS A 170 5.50 -18.64 1.40
CA HIS A 170 6.96 -18.67 1.53
C HIS A 170 7.45 -20.05 2.03
N PRO A 171 8.35 -20.75 1.30
CA PRO A 171 8.64 -22.17 1.54
C PRO A 171 9.40 -22.45 2.82
N ARG A 172 10.21 -21.49 3.30
CA ARG A 172 11.14 -21.69 4.44
C ARG A 172 10.78 -20.91 5.70
N LEU A 173 9.66 -20.19 5.70
CA LEU A 173 9.25 -19.43 6.88
C LEU A 173 8.38 -20.32 7.77
N PRO A 174 8.73 -20.53 9.05
CA PRO A 174 7.87 -21.26 9.97
C PRO A 174 6.50 -20.59 10.09
N LEU A 175 5.44 -21.39 10.26
CA LEU A 175 4.07 -20.89 10.36
C LEU A 175 3.88 -19.79 11.43
N PRO A 176 4.43 -19.90 12.66
CA PRO A 176 4.30 -18.82 13.65
C PRO A 176 4.86 -17.48 13.17
N ARG A 177 5.96 -17.50 12.41
CA ARG A 177 6.59 -16.30 11.85
C ARG A 177 5.78 -15.73 10.68
N LYS A 178 5.17 -16.59 9.85
CA LYS A 178 4.21 -16.15 8.82
C LYS A 178 3.03 -15.43 9.44
N VAL A 179 2.43 -16.03 10.48
CA VAL A 179 1.30 -15.45 11.21
C VAL A 179 1.66 -14.10 11.82
N ALA A 180 2.81 -14.01 12.51
CA ALA A 180 3.28 -12.76 13.10
C ALA A 180 3.47 -11.65 12.04
N LEU A 181 4.07 -11.97 10.89
CA LEU A 181 4.28 -11.02 9.81
C LEU A 181 2.98 -10.55 9.16
N VAL A 182 2.08 -11.48 8.84
CA VAL A 182 0.77 -11.15 8.24
C VAL A 182 -0.03 -10.25 9.18
N ARG A 183 -0.03 -10.52 10.48
CA ARG A 183 -0.69 -9.68 11.49
C ARG A 183 -0.07 -8.28 11.55
N ALA A 184 1.25 -8.18 11.65
CA ALA A 184 1.94 -6.91 11.77
C ALA A 184 1.76 -6.02 10.52
N ILE A 185 1.84 -6.62 9.32
CA ILE A 185 1.58 -5.92 8.05
C ILE A 185 0.12 -5.48 7.97
N GLY A 186 -0.82 -6.37 8.33
CA GLY A 186 -2.24 -6.04 8.34
C GLY A 186 -2.55 -4.81 9.22
N LYS A 187 -1.94 -4.73 10.41
CA LYS A 187 -2.07 -3.56 11.29
C LYS A 187 -1.51 -2.29 10.67
N ILE A 188 -0.32 -2.34 10.05
CA ILE A 188 0.27 -1.17 9.36
C ILE A 188 -0.62 -0.70 8.20
N ILE A 189 -1.11 -1.63 7.37
CA ILE A 189 -1.97 -1.28 6.23
C ILE A 189 -3.29 -0.68 6.73
N TRP A 190 -3.85 -1.20 7.81
CA TRP A 190 -5.04 -0.63 8.43
C TRP A 190 -4.78 0.80 8.92
N ILE A 191 -3.66 1.05 9.62
CA ILE A 191 -3.31 2.41 10.08
C ILE A 191 -3.10 3.35 8.89
N GLN A 192 -2.43 2.91 7.82
CA GLN A 192 -2.34 3.72 6.60
C GLN A 192 -3.72 4.05 6.03
N ASN A 193 -4.63 3.07 6.00
CA ASN A 193 -5.98 3.26 5.48
C ASN A 193 -6.75 4.31 6.29
N ASP A 194 -6.64 4.29 7.64
CA ASP A 194 -7.17 5.35 8.50
C ASP A 194 -6.53 6.72 8.20
N LEU A 195 -5.21 6.77 8.05
CA LEU A 195 -4.51 8.02 7.74
C LEU A 195 -4.92 8.61 6.39
N ILE A 196 -5.27 7.79 5.39
CA ILE A 196 -5.87 8.28 4.14
C ILE A 196 -7.30 8.74 4.38
N ALA A 197 -8.10 7.96 5.11
CA ALA A 197 -9.49 8.28 5.41
C ALA A 197 -9.62 9.62 6.12
N LYS A 198 -8.72 9.93 7.06
CA LYS A 198 -8.65 11.20 7.79
C LYS A 198 -8.72 12.43 6.86
N TRP A 199 -8.13 12.37 5.68
CA TRP A 199 -8.10 13.48 4.73
C TRP A 199 -9.30 13.52 3.77
N ARG A 200 -10.25 12.57 3.91
CA ARG A 200 -11.38 12.40 2.99
C ARG A 200 -12.75 12.34 3.65
N ILE A 201 -12.81 11.81 4.86
CA ILE A 201 -14.04 11.78 5.63
C ILE A 201 -14.23 13.12 6.33
N ARG A 202 -15.49 13.46 6.61
CA ARG A 202 -15.90 14.74 7.20
C ARG A 202 -15.86 14.75 8.74
N ASP A 203 -15.32 13.70 9.34
CA ASP A 203 -15.25 13.56 10.79
C ASP A 203 -14.25 14.57 11.37
N GLY A 204 -14.69 15.33 12.37
CA GLY A 204 -13.83 16.33 13.02
C GLY A 204 -13.73 17.65 12.26
N GLU A 205 -14.60 17.92 11.29
CA GLU A 205 -14.69 19.19 10.56
C GLU A 205 -14.86 20.41 11.49
N GLU A 206 -15.46 20.23 12.66
CA GLU A 206 -15.55 21.28 13.69
C GLU A 206 -14.18 21.71 14.27
N PHE A 207 -13.11 21.01 13.93
CA PHE A 207 -11.72 21.33 14.30
C PHE A 207 -10.87 21.81 13.10
N ALA A 208 -11.48 22.11 11.95
CA ALA A 208 -10.77 22.45 10.70
C ALA A 208 -9.79 23.62 10.83
N ASP A 209 -10.14 24.66 11.58
CA ASP A 209 -9.29 25.83 11.80
C ASP A 209 -7.94 25.50 12.46
N GLU A 210 -7.89 24.42 13.26
CA GLU A 210 -6.67 23.95 13.90
C GLU A 210 -5.91 22.93 13.05
N MET A 211 -6.59 22.28 12.08
CA MET A 211 -5.97 21.34 11.15
C MET A 211 -5.18 22.06 10.04
N SER A 212 -5.62 23.23 9.60
CA SER A 212 -5.06 23.99 8.47
C SER A 212 -3.68 24.58 8.72
N GLN A 213 -3.27 24.75 9.98
CA GLN A 213 -1.98 25.37 10.35
C GLN A 213 -0.74 24.49 10.07
N MET A 214 -0.91 23.24 9.62
CA MET A 214 0.18 22.27 9.44
C MET A 214 0.56 22.00 7.97
N THR A 215 -0.11 22.63 7.00
CA THR A 215 0.03 22.30 5.57
C THR A 215 0.83 23.38 4.85
N LEU A 216 2.15 23.24 4.80
CA LEU A 216 3.02 24.01 3.90
C LEU A 216 3.56 23.12 2.79
N ASP A 217 3.75 23.71 1.61
CA ASP A 217 4.15 23.13 0.32
C ASP A 217 5.33 22.14 0.39
N GLU A 218 5.07 20.86 0.71
CA GLU A 218 6.12 19.85 0.69
C GLU A 218 6.08 18.98 -0.57
N ARG A 219 7.18 18.99 -1.35
CA ARG A 219 7.37 18.18 -2.56
C ARG A 219 7.21 16.67 -2.34
N GLU A 220 6.80 15.94 -3.38
CA GLU A 220 6.71 14.46 -3.38
C GLU A 220 8.08 13.83 -3.11
N GLY A 221 8.17 12.90 -2.15
CA GLY A 221 9.43 12.24 -1.77
C GLY A 221 10.32 12.99 -0.75
N PHE A 222 9.85 14.14 -0.26
CA PHE A 222 10.49 14.90 0.81
C PHE A 222 9.63 14.87 2.10
N LEU A 223 10.19 15.24 3.24
CA LEU A 223 9.48 15.56 4.48
C LEU A 223 10.28 16.65 5.19
N ASN A 224 9.68 17.79 5.52
CA ASN A 224 10.37 18.97 6.04
C ASN A 224 11.63 19.31 5.22
N ASP A 225 11.51 19.37 3.88
CA ASP A 225 12.60 19.58 2.90
C ASP A 225 13.74 18.55 2.92
N LYS A 226 13.65 17.51 3.74
CA LYS A 226 14.59 16.37 3.71
C LYS A 226 14.09 15.32 2.74
N LYS A 227 14.93 14.97 1.75
CA LYS A 227 14.67 13.86 0.83
C LYS A 227 14.63 12.56 1.65
N ILE A 228 13.46 11.94 1.74
CA ILE A 228 13.30 10.65 2.44
C ILE A 228 13.56 9.46 1.51
N LEU A 229 13.45 9.69 0.19
CA LEU A 229 13.48 8.64 -0.83
C LEU A 229 14.64 8.85 -1.81
N GLY A 230 15.47 7.82 -2.04
CA GLY A 230 16.41 7.81 -3.17
C GLY A 230 17.91 7.88 -2.85
N ASP A 231 18.38 7.31 -1.73
CA ASP A 231 19.81 7.18 -1.42
C ASP A 231 20.38 5.76 -1.63
N SER A 232 19.66 4.89 -2.35
CA SER A 232 20.21 3.63 -2.86
C SER A 232 20.61 3.80 -4.32
N SER A 233 21.81 4.35 -4.52
CA SER A 233 22.68 4.16 -5.71
C SER A 233 21.98 4.03 -7.08
N THR A 234 21.14 5.00 -7.47
CA THR A 234 20.83 5.26 -8.88
C THR A 234 20.56 6.75 -9.07
N SER A 235 21.61 7.46 -9.49
CA SER A 235 21.55 8.86 -9.89
C SER A 235 20.85 9.01 -11.24
N ALA A 236 19.67 9.60 -11.25
CA ALA A 236 19.15 10.33 -12.40
C ALA A 236 18.61 11.67 -11.89
N SER A 237 19.24 12.76 -12.34
CA SER A 237 18.80 14.12 -12.04
C SER A 237 17.40 14.33 -12.61
N SER A 238 16.44 14.63 -11.74
CA SER A 238 15.11 15.10 -12.13
C SER A 238 15.22 16.59 -12.42
N SER A 239 15.35 16.94 -13.70
CA SER A 239 14.96 18.26 -14.17
C SER A 239 13.46 18.24 -14.37
N ASP A 240 12.78 19.17 -13.71
CA ASP A 240 11.37 19.47 -13.89
C ASP A 240 11.11 19.93 -15.32
N ASP A 241 10.25 19.25 -16.06
CA ASP A 241 9.54 19.80 -17.23
C ASP A 241 8.27 18.98 -17.47
N ASP A 242 7.19 19.44 -16.83
CA ASP A 242 5.83 18.94 -16.99
C ASP A 242 5.16 19.72 -18.15
N ARG A 243 5.67 19.53 -19.37
CA ARG A 243 5.08 20.07 -20.61
C ARG A 243 5.34 19.14 -21.79
N SER A 244 4.34 18.35 -22.14
CA SER A 244 4.22 17.83 -23.50
C SER A 244 2.75 17.70 -23.92
N SER A 245 2.25 18.82 -24.44
CA SER A 245 1.17 18.84 -25.43
C SER A 245 1.76 18.43 -26.80
N VAL A 246 1.35 17.30 -27.38
CA VAL A 246 1.45 17.06 -28.83
C VAL A 246 0.42 16.04 -29.33
N ALA A 247 -0.53 16.58 -30.08
CA ALA A 247 -1.19 16.11 -31.31
C ALA A 247 -1.23 14.60 -31.67
N SER A 248 -2.47 14.17 -31.93
CA SER A 248 -2.92 12.88 -32.46
C SER A 248 -2.38 12.54 -33.86
N GLY A 249 -2.21 11.23 -34.12
CA GLY A 249 -2.05 10.63 -35.44
C GLY A 249 -2.04 9.09 -35.35
N PRO A 250 -2.80 8.34 -36.17
CA PRO A 250 -3.23 6.98 -35.84
C PRO A 250 -2.27 5.91 -36.38
N SER A 251 -2.14 4.76 -35.70
CA SER A 251 -1.90 3.46 -36.36
C SER A 251 -2.06 2.23 -35.43
N ILE A 252 -3.13 1.48 -35.72
CA ILE A 252 -3.21 0.01 -35.94
C ILE A 252 -2.67 -0.94 -34.86
N ALA A 253 -3.62 -1.65 -34.22
CA ALA A 253 -3.44 -2.80 -33.33
C ALA A 253 -2.96 -4.08 -34.05
N PRO A 254 -2.51 -5.11 -33.30
CA PRO A 254 -3.40 -6.27 -33.16
C PRO A 254 -3.47 -6.90 -31.75
N SER A 255 -4.60 -7.58 -31.56
CA SER A 255 -5.11 -8.30 -30.39
C SER A 255 -4.30 -9.53 -29.96
N VAL A 256 -4.21 -9.79 -28.64
CA VAL A 256 -4.06 -11.14 -28.08
C VAL A 256 -4.83 -11.27 -26.74
N ALA A 257 -5.53 -12.40 -26.59
CA ALA A 257 -6.42 -12.80 -25.50
C ALA A 257 -5.69 -13.14 -24.17
N PRO A 258 -6.40 -13.25 -23.03
CA PRO A 258 -5.80 -13.27 -21.70
C PRO A 258 -5.34 -14.67 -21.28
N SER A 259 -4.17 -14.75 -20.66
CA SER A 259 -3.67 -15.96 -19.99
C SER A 259 -3.84 -15.83 -18.46
N ASN A 260 -4.68 -16.69 -17.90
CA ASN A 260 -4.77 -16.93 -16.47
C ASN A 260 -3.46 -17.57 -15.98
N VAL A 261 -2.69 -16.86 -15.15
CA VAL A 261 -1.59 -17.46 -14.40
C VAL A 261 -1.60 -16.92 -12.98
N SER A 262 -1.90 -17.82 -12.03
CA SER A 262 -1.70 -17.65 -10.59
C SER A 262 -0.21 -17.34 -10.35
N ALA A 263 0.10 -16.09 -10.02
CA ALA A 263 1.46 -15.61 -9.87
C ALA A 263 1.92 -15.73 -8.41
N CYS A 264 2.18 -16.95 -7.94
CA CYS A 264 2.91 -17.16 -6.70
C CYS A 264 4.37 -16.72 -6.91
N PRO A 265 4.88 -15.67 -6.23
CA PRO A 265 6.23 -15.12 -6.44
C PRO A 265 7.36 -16.03 -5.94
N PHE A 266 7.03 -17.24 -5.46
CA PHE A 266 7.96 -18.24 -4.95
C PHE A 266 8.06 -19.50 -5.82
N ALA A 267 7.37 -19.55 -6.96
CA ALA A 267 7.40 -20.71 -7.86
C ALA A 267 8.82 -21.11 -8.27
N ASP A 268 9.73 -20.13 -8.41
CA ASP A 268 11.11 -20.35 -8.85
C ASP A 268 12.11 -20.72 -7.72
N LEU A 269 11.69 -20.74 -6.44
CA LEU A 269 12.59 -21.04 -5.32
C LEU A 269 12.64 -22.53 -4.90
N VAL A 270 11.92 -23.40 -5.61
CA VAL A 270 11.97 -24.85 -5.41
C VAL A 270 12.80 -25.48 -6.52
N VAL A 271 14.12 -25.37 -6.42
CA VAL A 271 15.05 -26.21 -7.18
C VAL A 271 15.95 -26.95 -6.19
N HIS A 272 15.72 -28.26 -6.07
CA HIS A 272 16.69 -29.23 -5.57
C HIS A 272 16.68 -30.47 -6.47
N PRO A 273 17.80 -31.20 -6.54
CA PRO A 273 18.32 -31.75 -7.78
C PRO A 273 17.80 -33.15 -8.07
N LYS A 274 17.55 -33.40 -9.37
CA LYS A 274 17.50 -34.68 -10.07
C LYS A 274 16.89 -35.85 -9.29
N ASP A 275 15.68 -36.25 -9.67
CA ASP A 275 15.42 -37.65 -9.96
C ASP A 275 14.38 -37.82 -11.07
N LYS A 276 14.74 -38.71 -12.01
CA LYS A 276 13.90 -39.17 -13.11
C LYS A 276 12.98 -40.26 -12.56
N ASN A 277 11.66 -40.09 -12.58
CA ASN A 277 10.79 -41.08 -13.23
C ASN A 277 9.34 -40.59 -13.37
N SER A 278 8.73 -41.08 -14.43
CA SER A 278 7.40 -40.78 -14.96
C SER A 278 6.22 -41.13 -14.05
N GLY A 279 5.12 -40.39 -14.24
CA GLY A 279 3.81 -41.01 -14.44
C GLY A 279 2.73 -40.78 -13.37
N SER A 280 1.68 -40.09 -13.81
CA SER A 280 0.25 -40.33 -13.51
C SER A 280 -0.47 -39.22 -12.74
N SER A 281 -1.39 -38.60 -13.48
CA SER A 281 -2.58 -37.90 -13.04
C SER A 281 -3.34 -38.66 -11.95
N SER A 282 -3.85 -37.94 -10.95
CA SER A 282 -5.03 -38.36 -10.21
C SER A 282 -5.89 -37.15 -9.84
N GLU A 283 -7.14 -37.20 -10.30
CA GLU A 283 -8.24 -36.31 -9.97
C GLU A 283 -8.65 -36.52 -8.50
N THR A 284 -8.90 -35.42 -7.77
CA THR A 284 -9.44 -35.50 -6.40
C THR A 284 -10.95 -35.39 -6.44
N LYS A 285 -11.62 -36.51 -6.17
CA LYS A 285 -13.07 -36.68 -6.04
C LYS A 285 -13.52 -36.13 -4.68
N ILE A 286 -14.46 -35.18 -4.71
CA ILE A 286 -15.12 -34.60 -3.54
C ILE A 286 -16.14 -35.60 -2.99
N TRP A 287 -16.08 -35.90 -1.69
CA TRP A 287 -17.17 -36.57 -0.98
C TRP A 287 -17.77 -35.62 0.04
N ALA A 288 -19.02 -35.23 -0.19
CA ALA A 288 -19.88 -34.61 0.81
C ALA A 288 -20.58 -35.72 1.61
N GLY A 289 -20.48 -35.65 2.93
CA GLY A 289 -21.17 -36.54 3.87
C GLY A 289 -21.91 -35.71 4.91
N LYS A 290 -23.21 -36.02 4.99
CA LYS A 290 -24.28 -35.52 5.87
C LYS A 290 -23.90 -35.22 7.31
#